data_AF-N6UH40-F1
#
_entry.id   AF-N6UH40-F1
#
_cell.length_a   1.000
_cell.length_b   1.000
_cell.length_c   1.000
_cell.angle_alpha   90.00
_cell.angle_beta   90.00
_cell.angle_gamma   90.00
#
_symmetry.space_group_name_H-M   'P 1'
#
loop_
_entity.id
_entity.type
_entity.pdbx_description
1 polymer ?
#
loop_
_entity_poly.entity_id
_entity_poly.type
_entity_poly.pdbx_seq_one_letter_code
_entity_poly.pdbx_strand_id
1 'polypeptide(L)'
;MSLCTDCFKKGNHYDHDFNMFLSQAGGACDCGDTSVMKATGFCDSHGPGKIRIKGSAPSDLMCVAEAMMPRIILRLVQHLREFSGPDSLKIAVQDADAFLTMLLDFNNMGGLMRRVMATALTNPTKYKALNEIPENVDSEYAQYLIESKRVYEEAVRSLPNVDLDIYEDLKDYPALQKNLVHTTFLEELVFWTVKFEFPQKVVCLLLNMLPDTDFKEALTRAFVLHFSRISIILEKSPDPDTLSNRIVHVSVQLFSNEGLAMRMTEQLNLLHVMVVSLKNMMNKILIPDTSHNPTRNCHYVVDCTTSVMKDHCYWPLVSDLNNVLSHRPIALKFMSDDTLLEMWFSFLSMYQGMNLNQKLVGPHVEFEPNSYYAAFSAELEASAYPMWALVTHLTDHTTAHLTRRVLNACIREWYEWIKAMDFKGLIPEDSQQITFHLPLHRYLATFLCQGVARQGIRIEEILPANDFMLTLLIVHPLKL
;
A
#
# COMPACT_ATOMS: atom_id res chain seq x y z
N MET A 1 1.68 15.88 9.53
CA MET A 1 2.88 16.58 9.01
C MET A 1 3.76 16.92 10.19
N SER A 2 5.03 16.52 10.15
CA SER A 2 5.97 16.68 11.27
C SER A 2 7.03 17.70 10.89
N LEU A 3 6.90 18.91 11.44
CA LEU A 3 7.79 20.02 11.15
C LEU A 3 8.52 20.48 12.42
N CYS A 4 9.72 21.02 12.27
CA CYS A 4 10.33 21.79 13.34
C CYS A 4 9.56 23.10 13.55
N THR A 5 9.63 23.63 14.78
CA THR A 5 8.94 24.86 15.17
C THR A 5 9.24 26.03 14.24
N ASP A 6 10.47 26.14 13.75
CA ASP A 6 10.89 27.26 12.90
C ASP A 6 10.33 27.15 11.47
N CYS A 7 10.31 25.96 10.87
CA CYS A 7 9.66 25.73 9.58
C CYS A 7 8.15 25.96 9.69
N PHE A 8 7.52 25.52 10.79
CA PHE A 8 6.12 25.83 11.03
C PHE A 8 5.90 27.34 11.11
N LYS A 9 6.64 28.08 11.96
CA LYS A 9 6.46 29.53 12.13
C LYS A 9 6.73 30.36 10.87
N LYS A 10 7.63 29.91 9.98
CA LYS A 10 7.88 30.58 8.69
C LYS A 10 6.79 30.29 7.64
N GLY A 11 5.99 29.25 7.83
CA GLY A 11 4.84 28.94 6.98
C GLY A 11 3.74 30.01 7.06
N ASN A 12 2.96 30.14 5.97
CA ASN A 12 1.76 30.98 5.98
C ASN A 12 0.57 30.16 6.50
N HIS A 13 -0.02 30.61 7.61
CA HIS A 13 -1.18 29.99 8.27
C HIS A 13 -2.40 30.90 8.30
N TYR A 14 -2.45 31.91 7.44
CA TYR A 14 -3.62 32.77 7.33
C TYR A 14 -4.87 31.94 6.98
N ASP A 15 -5.93 32.09 7.76
CA ASP A 15 -7.20 31.34 7.68
C ASP A 15 -7.10 29.82 7.88
N HIS A 16 -6.05 29.33 8.54
CA HIS A 16 -5.91 27.91 8.89
C HIS A 16 -6.02 27.67 10.40
N ASP A 17 -6.90 26.74 10.80
CA ASP A 17 -6.91 26.17 12.14
C ASP A 17 -5.80 25.11 12.26
N PHE A 18 -5.06 25.13 13.37
CA PHE A 18 -4.00 24.15 13.63
C PHE A 18 -3.96 23.72 15.09
N ASN A 19 -3.53 22.48 15.31
CA ASN A 19 -3.20 21.95 16.62
C ASN A 19 -1.76 21.43 16.60
N MET A 20 -0.95 21.81 17.61
CA MET A 20 0.44 21.40 17.72
C MET A 20 0.62 20.49 18.94
N PHE A 21 1.19 19.32 18.71
CA PHE A 21 1.58 18.39 19.77
C PHE A 21 2.95 17.81 19.47
N LEU A 22 3.68 17.46 20.53
CA LEU A 22 4.93 16.72 20.41
C LEU A 22 4.61 15.25 20.20
N SER A 23 5.03 14.68 19.06
CA SER A 23 4.90 13.24 18.83
C SER A 23 5.76 12.47 19.83
N GLN A 24 5.14 11.68 20.71
CA GLN A 24 5.84 10.79 21.63
C GLN A 24 6.38 9.52 20.94
N ALA A 25 5.89 9.20 19.73
CA ALA A 25 6.23 7.98 19.00
C ALA A 25 7.41 8.15 18.02
N GLY A 26 8.03 9.34 17.99
CA GLY A 26 8.93 9.74 16.90
C GLY A 26 8.15 10.05 15.61
N GLY A 27 8.84 10.50 14.56
CA GLY A 27 8.22 10.81 13.27
C GLY A 27 9.24 11.21 12.21
N ALA A 28 8.90 11.04 10.93
CA ALA A 28 9.71 11.53 9.82
C ALA A 28 9.53 13.05 9.68
N CYS A 29 10.62 13.81 9.60
CA CYS A 29 10.55 15.26 9.49
C CYS A 29 10.35 15.70 8.03
N ASP A 30 9.28 16.45 7.76
CA ASP A 30 8.94 16.98 6.43
C ASP A 30 9.70 18.28 6.08
N CYS A 31 10.58 18.75 6.96
CA CYS A 31 11.25 20.03 6.79
C CYS A 31 12.22 20.03 5.61
N GLY A 32 12.04 21.01 4.72
CA GLY A 32 12.91 21.19 3.56
C GLY A 32 12.50 20.37 2.34
N ASP A 33 11.45 19.55 2.42
CA ASP A 33 10.89 18.84 1.28
C ASP A 33 9.92 19.75 0.51
N THR A 34 10.33 20.17 -0.69
CA THR A 34 9.52 21.05 -1.55
C THR A 34 8.29 20.35 -2.13
N SER A 35 8.21 19.01 -2.05
CA SER A 35 6.99 18.30 -2.44
C SER A 35 5.90 18.37 -1.36
N VAL A 36 6.25 18.70 -0.12
CA VAL A 36 5.32 18.71 1.02
C VAL A 36 4.92 20.12 1.42
N MET A 37 5.85 21.09 1.37
CA MET A 37 5.55 22.48 1.69
C MET A 37 6.33 23.46 0.80
N LYS A 38 5.79 24.67 0.64
CA LYS A 38 6.43 25.73 -0.16
C LYS A 38 7.77 26.14 0.46
N ALA A 39 8.76 26.37 -0.39
CA ALA A 39 10.11 26.72 0.05
C ALA A 39 10.21 28.00 0.91
N THR A 40 9.24 28.90 0.77
CA THR A 40 9.11 30.11 1.59
C THR A 40 8.88 29.82 3.08
N GLY A 41 8.39 28.63 3.41
CA GLY A 41 8.19 28.19 4.80
C GLY A 41 9.41 27.50 5.42
N PHE A 42 10.52 27.34 4.69
CA PHE A 42 11.70 26.66 5.25
C PHE A 42 12.51 27.54 6.20
N CYS A 43 12.96 26.96 7.31
CA CYS A 43 13.96 27.59 8.18
C CYS A 43 15.35 27.57 7.54
N ASP A 44 16.30 28.31 8.12
CA ASP A 44 17.64 28.48 7.52
C ASP A 44 18.50 27.19 7.56
N SER A 45 18.03 26.20 8.33
CA SER A 45 18.63 24.86 8.45
C SER A 45 18.04 23.84 7.47
N HIS A 46 16.89 24.12 6.84
CA HIS A 46 16.16 23.17 6.00
C HIS A 46 15.91 23.71 4.58
N GLY A 47 15.80 22.81 3.62
CA GLY A 47 15.49 23.14 2.23
C GLY A 47 16.70 23.51 1.36
N PRO A 48 16.45 23.87 0.08
CA PRO A 48 17.49 24.11 -0.93
C PRO A 48 18.44 25.26 -0.58
N GLY A 49 17.94 26.27 0.13
CA GLY A 49 18.68 27.46 0.55
C GLY A 49 19.42 27.32 1.87
N LYS A 50 19.53 26.10 2.45
CA LYS A 50 20.15 25.94 3.77
C LYS A 50 21.54 26.54 3.80
N ILE A 51 21.86 27.28 4.86
CA ILE A 51 23.19 27.82 5.07
C ILE A 51 24.11 26.64 5.35
N ARG A 52 24.78 26.12 4.32
CA ARG A 52 25.85 25.14 4.48
C ARG A 52 26.92 25.81 5.32
N ILE A 53 27.06 25.40 6.59
CA ILE A 53 28.26 25.69 7.36
C ILE A 53 29.43 25.21 6.50
N LYS A 54 30.21 26.16 6.00
CA LYS A 54 31.35 25.92 5.10
C LYS A 54 32.46 25.26 5.91
N GLY A 55 32.48 23.93 5.86
CA GLY A 55 33.57 23.09 6.34
C GLY A 55 33.24 21.63 6.06
N SER A 56 34.03 20.97 5.22
CA SER A 56 34.02 19.50 5.16
C SER A 56 34.60 18.97 6.46
N ALA A 57 33.97 17.97 7.08
CA ALA A 57 34.60 17.25 8.16
C ALA A 57 35.95 16.68 7.68
N PRO A 58 37.01 16.70 8.51
CA PRO A 58 38.29 16.11 8.16
C PRO A 58 38.12 14.66 7.70
N SER A 59 38.73 14.29 6.56
CA SER A 59 38.66 12.94 5.99
C SER A 59 39.05 11.86 6.99
N ASP A 60 40.05 12.16 7.81
CA ASP A 60 40.64 11.22 8.77
C ASP A 60 39.68 10.94 9.94
N LEU A 61 38.72 11.82 10.21
CA LEU A 61 37.65 11.58 11.19
C LEU A 61 36.49 10.80 10.57
N MET A 62 36.23 10.99 9.28
CA MET A 62 35.15 10.29 8.56
C MET A 62 35.52 8.84 8.20
N CYS A 63 36.81 8.56 7.94
CA CYS A 63 37.25 7.26 7.44
C CYS A 63 36.91 6.10 8.39
N VAL A 64 37.02 6.32 9.71
CA VAL A 64 36.67 5.32 10.72
C VAL A 64 35.18 5.03 10.68
N ALA A 65 34.33 6.07 10.63
CA ALA A 65 32.89 5.90 10.54
C ALA A 65 32.48 5.17 9.26
N GLU A 66 33.06 5.55 8.11
CA GLU A 66 32.77 4.95 6.80
C GLU A 66 33.23 3.49 6.68
N ALA A 67 34.32 3.13 7.37
CA ALA A 67 34.83 1.77 7.45
C ALA A 67 34.02 0.91 8.44
N MET A 68 33.59 1.48 9.58
CA MET A 68 32.93 0.72 10.64
C MET A 68 31.43 0.57 10.44
N MET A 69 30.73 1.58 9.94
CA MET A 69 29.27 1.57 9.84
C MET A 69 28.70 0.34 9.11
N PRO A 70 29.26 -0.12 7.96
CA PRO A 70 28.80 -1.33 7.30
C PRO A 70 28.90 -2.60 8.16
N ARG A 71 29.92 -2.69 9.03
CA ARG A 71 30.11 -3.82 9.95
C ARG A 71 29.15 -3.75 11.13
N ILE A 72 28.86 -2.54 11.61
CA ILE A 72 27.84 -2.31 12.65
C ILE A 72 26.46 -2.73 12.12
N ILE A 73 26.10 -2.33 10.90
CA ILE A 73 24.86 -2.75 10.25
C ILE A 73 24.84 -4.26 10.02
N LEU A 74 25.93 -4.85 9.54
CA LEU A 74 26.04 -6.31 9.38
C LEU A 74 25.75 -7.03 10.70
N ARG A 75 26.28 -6.55 11.83
CA ARG A 75 26.01 -7.19 13.13
C ARG A 75 24.53 -7.13 13.51
N LEU A 76 23.84 -6.03 13.25
CA LEU A 76 22.39 -5.94 13.43
C LEU A 76 21.68 -6.97 12.55
N VAL A 77 22.01 -7.04 11.27
CA VAL A 77 21.39 -7.99 10.33
C VAL A 77 21.64 -9.44 10.76
N GLN A 78 22.87 -9.77 11.15
CA GLN A 78 23.24 -11.07 11.69
C GLN A 78 22.45 -11.44 12.96
N HIS A 79 22.25 -10.48 13.86
CA HIS A 79 21.37 -10.66 15.02
C HIS A 79 19.94 -10.95 14.59
N LEU A 80 19.37 -10.24 13.61
CA LEU A 80 18.02 -10.54 13.12
C LEU A 80 17.93 -11.95 12.48
N ARG A 81 18.99 -12.40 11.79
CA ARG A 81 19.09 -13.76 11.25
C ARG A 81 19.05 -14.83 12.35
N GLU A 82 19.81 -14.64 13.42
CA GLU A 82 19.88 -15.57 14.57
C GLU A 82 18.49 -15.82 15.19
N PHE A 83 17.58 -14.84 15.09
CA PHE A 83 16.23 -14.91 15.66
C PHE A 83 15.14 -15.16 14.60
N SER A 84 15.46 -15.73 13.44
CA SER A 84 14.48 -15.96 12.37
C SER A 84 13.42 -17.03 12.68
N GLY A 85 13.55 -17.75 13.79
CA GLY A 85 12.62 -18.80 14.23
C GLY A 85 11.26 -18.25 14.71
N PRO A 86 10.20 -19.07 14.69
CA PRO A 86 8.82 -18.65 14.93
C PRO A 86 8.57 -18.05 16.33
N ASP A 87 9.28 -18.50 17.36
CA ASP A 87 9.04 -18.09 18.76
C ASP A 87 9.95 -16.95 19.27
N SER A 88 10.86 -16.46 18.42
CA SER A 88 11.97 -15.58 18.85
C SER A 88 11.82 -14.12 18.42
N LEU A 89 10.76 -13.78 17.68
CA LEU A 89 10.62 -12.49 16.98
C LEU A 89 10.58 -11.27 17.91
N LYS A 90 9.76 -11.34 18.97
CA LYS A 90 9.63 -10.24 19.94
C LYS A 90 10.91 -10.05 20.76
N ILE A 91 11.60 -11.15 21.06
CA ILE A 91 12.85 -11.17 21.82
C ILE A 91 13.97 -10.52 20.99
N ALA A 92 14.05 -10.81 19.70
CA ALA A 92 15.06 -10.26 18.79
C ALA A 92 15.17 -8.73 18.88
N VAL A 93 14.04 -8.04 18.85
CA VAL A 93 13.98 -6.58 18.83
C VAL A 93 14.22 -6.01 20.23
N GLN A 94 13.74 -6.69 21.28
CA GLN A 94 13.98 -6.31 22.67
C GLN A 94 15.48 -6.39 23.00
N ASP A 95 16.14 -7.47 22.61
CA ASP A 95 17.59 -7.66 22.82
C ASP A 95 18.43 -6.66 22.01
N ALA A 96 17.93 -6.24 20.85
CA ALA A 96 18.56 -5.23 20.00
C ALA A 96 18.24 -3.78 20.41
N ASP A 97 17.44 -3.52 21.46
CA ASP A 97 16.93 -2.17 21.75
C ASP A 97 18.04 -1.13 21.98
N ALA A 98 19.05 -1.49 22.79
CA ALA A 98 20.21 -0.63 23.04
C ALA A 98 21.02 -0.38 21.75
N PHE A 99 21.14 -1.40 20.90
CA PHE A 99 21.85 -1.30 19.62
C PHE A 99 21.12 -0.40 18.63
N LEU A 100 19.80 -0.53 18.52
CA LEU A 100 18.96 0.33 17.69
C LEU A 100 18.96 1.78 18.20
N THR A 101 18.97 1.96 19.52
CA THR A 101 19.08 3.29 20.14
C THR A 101 20.42 3.95 19.81
N MET A 102 21.53 3.20 19.87
CA MET A 102 22.85 3.69 19.42
C MET A 102 22.83 4.13 17.94
N LEU A 103 22.19 3.37 17.05
CA LEU A 103 22.06 3.76 15.64
C LEU A 103 21.22 5.03 15.45
N LEU A 104 20.15 5.18 16.23
CA LEU A 104 19.35 6.41 16.25
C LEU A 104 20.19 7.60 16.74
N ASP A 105 20.99 7.43 17.78
CA ASP A 105 21.90 8.46 18.29
C ASP A 105 22.93 8.86 17.24
N PHE A 106 23.49 7.90 16.48
CA PHE A 106 24.36 8.18 15.34
C PHE A 106 23.64 9.01 14.27
N ASN A 107 22.41 8.67 13.89
CA ASN A 107 21.65 9.51 12.94
C ASN A 107 21.37 10.92 13.49
N ASN A 108 21.17 11.06 14.80
CA ASN A 108 20.93 12.33 15.48
C ASN A 108 22.20 13.21 15.57
N MET A 109 23.39 12.67 15.30
CA MET A 109 24.63 13.47 15.15
C MET A 109 24.60 14.40 13.92
N GLY A 110 23.63 14.23 13.03
CA GLY A 110 23.35 15.15 11.93
C GLY A 110 23.71 14.61 10.56
N GLY A 111 23.67 15.49 9.56
CA GLY A 111 23.67 15.09 8.15
C GLY A 111 24.92 14.36 7.65
N LEU A 112 26.07 14.48 8.33
CA LEU A 112 27.29 13.73 7.96
C LEU A 112 27.16 12.25 8.32
N MET A 113 26.81 11.95 9.58
CA MET A 113 26.66 10.56 10.03
C MET A 113 25.48 9.88 9.33
N ARG A 114 24.37 10.60 9.12
CA ARG A 114 23.25 10.11 8.29
C ARG A 114 23.71 9.67 6.90
N ARG A 115 24.55 10.45 6.21
CA ARG A 115 25.09 10.05 4.90
C ARG A 115 25.96 8.79 4.98
N VAL A 116 26.78 8.66 6.04
CA VAL A 116 27.61 7.45 6.26
C VAL A 116 26.72 6.22 6.44
N MET A 117 25.69 6.33 7.28
CA MET A 117 24.71 5.28 7.52
C MET A 117 23.91 4.93 6.26
N ALA A 118 23.41 5.93 5.54
CA ALA A 118 22.68 5.76 4.28
C ALA A 118 23.55 5.01 3.26
N THR A 119 24.79 5.49 3.04
CA THR A 119 25.76 4.84 2.15
C THR A 119 26.05 3.40 2.57
N ALA A 120 26.17 3.12 3.87
CA ALA A 120 26.40 1.77 4.34
C ALA A 120 25.20 0.85 4.11
N LEU A 121 23.97 1.35 4.29
CA LEU A 121 22.72 0.61 4.06
C LEU A 121 22.46 0.33 2.58
N THR A 122 22.80 1.26 1.69
CA THR A 122 22.45 1.19 0.26
C THR A 122 23.58 0.73 -0.66
N ASN A 123 24.78 0.42 -0.15
CA ASN A 123 25.93 0.05 -0.99
C ASN A 123 25.97 -1.46 -1.30
N PRO A 124 25.77 -1.88 -2.56
CA PRO A 124 25.71 -3.29 -2.91
C PRO A 124 27.08 -3.99 -2.86
N THR A 125 28.16 -3.26 -3.15
CA THR A 125 29.52 -3.79 -3.09
C THR A 125 29.91 -4.15 -1.66
N LYS A 126 29.58 -3.28 -0.68
CA LYS A 126 29.83 -3.53 0.74
C LYS A 126 28.98 -4.68 1.26
N TYR A 127 27.69 -4.73 0.89
CA TYR A 127 26.82 -5.85 1.25
C TYR A 127 27.35 -7.18 0.74
N LYS A 128 27.74 -7.26 -0.55
CA LYS A 128 28.32 -8.47 -1.13
C LYS A 128 29.61 -8.87 -0.41
N ALA A 129 30.58 -7.97 -0.32
CA ALA A 129 31.89 -8.26 0.27
C ALA A 129 31.79 -8.71 1.75
N LEU A 130 30.85 -8.16 2.52
CA LEU A 130 30.67 -8.52 3.93
C LEU A 130 29.89 -9.83 4.15
N ASN A 131 29.22 -10.34 3.12
CA ASN A 131 28.54 -11.64 3.14
C ASN A 131 29.33 -12.74 2.42
N GLU A 132 30.53 -12.45 1.91
CA GLU A 132 31.40 -13.47 1.31
C GLU A 132 31.96 -14.41 2.37
N ILE A 133 31.91 -15.72 2.09
CA ILE A 133 32.46 -16.75 2.96
C ILE A 133 33.99 -16.73 2.81
N PRO A 134 34.76 -16.67 3.92
CA PRO A 134 36.22 -16.71 3.87
C PRO A 134 36.76 -17.98 3.18
N GLU A 135 37.93 -17.88 2.54
CA GLU A 135 38.57 -19.03 1.86
C GLU A 135 38.83 -20.20 2.81
N ASN A 136 39.20 -19.92 4.06
CA ASN A 136 39.34 -20.94 5.09
C ASN A 136 37.98 -21.27 5.73
N VAL A 137 37.29 -22.21 5.08
CA VAL A 137 35.96 -22.69 5.45
C VAL A 137 35.91 -23.34 6.84
N ASP A 138 37.05 -23.87 7.32
CA ASP A 138 37.11 -24.58 8.61
C ASP A 138 37.25 -23.64 9.82
N SER A 139 37.40 -22.33 9.59
CA SER A 139 37.42 -21.35 10.68
C SER A 139 36.03 -21.20 11.33
N GLU A 140 35.99 -21.00 12.65
CA GLU A 140 34.74 -20.78 13.41
C GLU A 140 33.90 -19.64 12.80
N TYR A 141 34.56 -18.57 12.36
CA TYR A 141 33.91 -17.44 11.71
C TYR A 141 33.28 -17.82 10.35
N ALA A 142 33.96 -18.63 9.54
CA ALA A 142 33.41 -19.10 8.27
C ALA A 142 32.20 -20.01 8.49
N GLN A 143 32.27 -20.91 9.47
CA GLN A 143 31.14 -21.77 9.85
C GLN A 143 29.92 -20.96 10.31
N TYR A 144 30.15 -19.93 11.14
CA TYR A 144 29.09 -19.01 11.55
C TYR A 144 28.45 -18.29 10.35
N LEU A 145 29.25 -17.77 9.40
CA LEU A 145 28.70 -17.09 8.21
C LEU A 145 27.90 -18.03 7.30
N ILE A 146 28.35 -19.28 7.15
CA ILE A 146 27.62 -20.32 6.40
C ILE A 146 26.25 -20.56 7.04
N GLU A 147 26.21 -20.76 8.35
CA GLU A 147 24.96 -21.01 9.06
C GLU A 147 24.05 -19.77 9.04
N SER A 148 24.60 -18.58 9.31
CA SER A 148 23.88 -17.31 9.21
C SER A 148 23.23 -17.12 7.84
N LYS A 149 23.96 -17.44 6.77
CA LYS A 149 23.44 -17.39 5.39
C LYS A 149 22.36 -18.44 5.13
N ARG A 150 22.55 -19.67 5.61
CA ARG A 150 21.57 -20.76 5.48
C ARG A 150 20.23 -20.37 6.13
N VAL A 151 20.29 -19.86 7.36
CA VAL A 151 19.12 -19.39 8.12
C VAL A 151 18.42 -18.24 7.42
N TYR A 152 19.19 -17.28 6.91
CA TYR A 152 18.65 -16.17 6.11
C TYR A 152 17.93 -16.66 4.83
N GLU A 153 18.53 -17.56 4.05
CA GLU A 153 17.93 -18.08 2.81
C GLU A 153 16.67 -18.91 3.09
N GLU A 154 16.65 -19.65 4.20
CA GLU A 154 15.45 -20.33 4.69
C GLU A 154 14.36 -19.34 5.07
N ALA A 155 14.71 -18.29 5.81
CA ALA A 155 13.79 -17.24 6.22
C ALA A 155 13.17 -16.50 5.02
N VAL A 156 13.95 -16.20 3.98
CA VAL A 156 13.47 -15.56 2.75
C VAL A 156 12.50 -16.47 2.00
N ARG A 157 12.82 -17.76 1.87
CA ARG A 157 11.94 -18.75 1.23
C ARG A 157 10.65 -18.99 2.01
N SER A 158 10.66 -18.79 3.33
CA SER A 158 9.49 -18.99 4.17
C SER A 158 8.48 -17.84 4.11
N LEU A 159 8.86 -16.67 3.57
CA LEU A 159 7.97 -15.50 3.53
C LEU A 159 6.94 -15.69 2.40
N PRO A 160 5.63 -15.76 2.71
CA PRO A 160 4.62 -16.01 1.70
C PRO A 160 4.50 -14.83 0.73
N ASN A 161 4.16 -15.13 -0.52
CA ASN A 161 3.83 -14.14 -1.55
C ASN A 161 2.52 -14.54 -2.25
N VAL A 162 1.94 -13.60 -3.00
CA VAL A 162 0.72 -13.82 -3.78
C VAL A 162 0.96 -14.94 -4.79
N ASP A 163 -0.03 -15.81 -4.96
CA ASP A 163 -0.03 -16.82 -6.00
C ASP A 163 -0.39 -16.16 -7.34
N LEU A 164 0.56 -16.16 -8.27
CA LEU A 164 0.44 -15.54 -9.59
C LEU A 164 0.08 -16.54 -10.68
N ASP A 165 -0.22 -17.80 -10.34
CA ASP A 165 -0.61 -18.78 -11.36
C ASP A 165 -1.90 -18.36 -12.10
N ILE A 166 -2.68 -17.46 -11.49
CA ILE A 166 -3.91 -16.87 -12.04
C ILE A 166 -3.61 -15.60 -12.90
N TYR A 167 -2.41 -15.03 -12.80
CA TYR A 167 -2.03 -13.76 -13.44
C TYR A 167 -0.77 -13.91 -14.30
N GLU A 168 -0.89 -14.57 -15.46
CA GLU A 168 0.26 -14.82 -16.34
C GLU A 168 1.00 -13.54 -16.75
N ASP A 169 0.27 -12.48 -17.08
CA ASP A 169 0.83 -11.20 -17.55
C ASP A 169 1.61 -10.42 -16.47
N LEU A 170 1.52 -10.83 -15.20
CA LEU A 170 2.12 -10.13 -14.06
C LEU A 170 3.34 -10.85 -13.50
N LYS A 171 3.68 -12.04 -14.01
CA LYS A 171 4.78 -12.88 -13.50
C LYS A 171 6.15 -12.21 -13.62
N ASP A 172 6.32 -11.32 -14.59
CA ASP A 172 7.59 -10.63 -14.84
C ASP A 172 7.78 -9.38 -13.96
N TYR A 173 6.78 -8.99 -13.17
CA TYR A 173 6.86 -7.76 -12.38
C TYR A 173 7.80 -7.95 -11.19
N PRO A 174 8.83 -7.10 -11.01
CA PRO A 174 9.87 -7.30 -10.00
C PRO A 174 9.33 -7.47 -8.57
N ALA A 175 8.32 -6.68 -8.20
CA ALA A 175 7.71 -6.73 -6.87
C ALA A 175 6.83 -7.96 -6.63
N LEU A 176 6.38 -8.63 -7.69
CA LEU A 176 5.54 -9.82 -7.61
C LEU A 176 6.35 -11.12 -7.71
N GLN A 177 7.64 -11.04 -8.05
CA GLN A 177 8.51 -12.23 -8.15
C GLN A 177 8.47 -13.09 -6.88
N LYS A 178 8.43 -14.42 -7.07
CA LYS A 178 8.35 -15.39 -5.97
C LYS A 178 9.53 -15.28 -4.99
N ASN A 179 10.74 -15.13 -5.52
CA ASN A 179 11.97 -15.07 -4.74
C ASN A 179 12.43 -13.62 -4.57
N LEU A 180 12.74 -13.23 -3.34
CA LEU A 180 13.41 -11.97 -3.06
C LEU A 180 14.92 -12.15 -3.23
N VAL A 181 15.55 -11.20 -3.94
CA VAL A 181 17.00 -11.14 -4.08
C VAL A 181 17.46 -9.81 -3.52
N HIS A 182 18.02 -9.83 -2.31
CA HIS A 182 18.59 -8.64 -1.69
C HIS A 182 20.04 -8.45 -2.10
N THR A 183 20.34 -7.21 -2.49
CA THR A 183 21.64 -6.73 -2.94
C THR A 183 22.24 -5.70 -1.99
N THR A 184 21.45 -5.18 -1.05
CA THR A 184 21.87 -4.18 -0.05
C THR A 184 21.39 -4.55 1.35
N PHE A 185 22.04 -3.98 2.38
CA PHE A 185 21.59 -4.15 3.77
C PHE A 185 20.20 -3.55 3.99
N LEU A 186 19.85 -2.48 3.28
CA LEU A 186 18.54 -1.86 3.37
C LEU A 186 17.42 -2.82 2.94
N GLU A 187 17.59 -3.48 1.80
CA GLU A 187 16.61 -4.45 1.30
C GLU A 187 16.41 -5.60 2.29
N GLU A 188 17.50 -6.14 2.84
CA GLU A 188 17.43 -7.17 3.86
C GLU A 188 16.80 -6.65 5.18
N LEU A 189 17.10 -5.42 5.59
CA LEU A 189 16.51 -4.82 6.79
C LEU A 189 15.00 -4.59 6.61
N VAL A 190 14.54 -4.22 5.42
CA VAL A 190 13.10 -4.13 5.10
C VAL A 190 12.45 -5.51 5.13
N PHE A 191 13.13 -6.54 4.61
CA PHE A 191 12.67 -7.92 4.73
C PHE A 191 12.46 -8.33 6.20
N TRP A 192 13.43 -8.07 7.08
CA TRP A 192 13.29 -8.36 8.50
C TRP A 192 12.20 -7.51 9.16
N THR A 193 12.03 -6.25 8.74
CA THR A 193 10.92 -5.39 9.19
C THR A 193 9.57 -6.01 8.87
N VAL A 194 9.42 -6.57 7.67
CA VAL A 194 8.18 -7.21 7.22
C VAL A 194 7.98 -8.55 7.94
N LYS A 195 9.00 -9.40 7.98
CA LYS A 195 8.95 -10.71 8.66
C LYS A 195 8.65 -10.59 10.16
N PHE A 196 9.11 -9.52 10.80
CA PHE A 196 8.92 -9.27 12.23
C PHE A 196 7.71 -8.35 12.52
N GLU A 197 6.79 -8.20 11.57
CA GLU A 197 5.54 -7.44 11.73
C GLU A 197 5.77 -5.97 12.17
N PHE A 198 6.67 -5.29 11.47
CA PHE A 198 6.99 -3.87 11.62
C PHE A 198 7.39 -3.48 13.04
N PRO A 199 8.57 -3.90 13.54
CA PRO A 199 9.00 -3.52 14.89
C PRO A 199 9.23 -2.01 15.02
N GLN A 200 8.61 -1.38 16.02
CA GLN A 200 8.56 0.09 16.17
C GLN A 200 9.96 0.75 16.14
N LYS A 201 10.97 0.16 16.79
CA LYS A 201 12.33 0.74 16.83
C LYS A 201 13.05 0.66 15.48
N VAL A 202 12.85 -0.43 14.73
CA VAL A 202 13.39 -0.58 13.37
C VAL A 202 12.69 0.39 12.42
N VAL A 203 11.34 0.47 12.49
CA VAL A 203 10.54 1.45 11.75
C VAL A 203 11.00 2.87 12.06
N CYS A 204 11.21 3.21 13.34
CA CYS A 204 11.71 4.52 13.75
C CYS A 204 13.08 4.83 13.13
N LEU A 205 14.02 3.88 13.14
CA LEU A 205 15.32 4.04 12.50
C LEU A 205 15.18 4.31 11.00
N LEU A 206 14.40 3.51 10.28
CA LEU A 206 14.18 3.66 8.84
C LEU A 206 13.55 5.03 8.51
N LEU A 207 12.54 5.46 9.27
CA LEU A 207 11.86 6.74 9.05
C LEU A 207 12.74 7.95 9.38
N ASN A 208 13.62 7.85 10.39
CA ASN A 208 14.55 8.92 10.76
C ASN A 208 15.68 9.15 9.73
N MET A 209 15.86 8.21 8.81
CA MET A 209 16.84 8.28 7.72
C MET A 209 16.28 8.94 6.45
N LEU A 210 14.96 9.13 6.34
CA LEU A 210 14.27 9.73 5.18
C LEU A 210 14.74 11.12 4.73
N PRO A 211 15.35 11.98 5.57
CA PRO A 211 15.91 13.23 5.07
C PRO A 211 17.08 13.05 4.08
N ASP A 212 17.66 11.85 3.98
CA ASP A 212 18.59 11.49 2.91
C ASP A 212 17.80 10.98 1.69
N THR A 213 17.92 11.67 0.55
CA THR A 213 17.07 11.44 -0.62
C THR A 213 17.34 10.11 -1.31
N ASP A 214 18.62 9.71 -1.38
CA ASP A 214 19.03 8.46 -2.02
C ASP A 214 18.56 7.29 -1.17
N PHE A 215 18.66 7.43 0.16
CA PHE A 215 18.07 6.48 1.09
C PHE A 215 16.54 6.40 0.98
N LYS A 216 15.83 7.55 0.93
CA LYS A 216 14.36 7.58 0.81
C LYS A 216 13.89 6.85 -0.44
N GLU A 217 14.56 7.05 -1.58
CA GLU A 217 14.27 6.31 -2.80
C GLU A 217 14.54 4.81 -2.64
N ALA A 218 15.70 4.42 -2.13
CA ALA A 218 16.06 3.02 -1.94
C ALA A 218 15.10 2.29 -0.97
N LEU A 219 14.70 2.94 0.13
CA LEU A 219 13.73 2.41 1.09
C LEU A 219 12.36 2.24 0.44
N THR A 220 11.92 3.22 -0.35
CA THR A 220 10.64 3.15 -1.05
C THR A 220 10.61 2.01 -2.06
N ARG A 221 11.68 1.80 -2.82
CA ARG A 221 11.83 0.64 -3.72
C ARG A 221 11.77 -0.68 -2.95
N ALA A 222 12.55 -0.81 -1.88
CA ALA A 222 12.57 -2.02 -1.05
C ALA A 222 11.19 -2.31 -0.44
N PHE A 223 10.45 -1.28 0.00
CA PHE A 223 9.09 -1.43 0.50
C PHE A 223 8.12 -1.95 -0.57
N VAL A 224 8.18 -1.41 -1.79
CA VAL A 224 7.35 -1.86 -2.92
C VAL A 224 7.60 -3.32 -3.27
N LEU A 225 8.86 -3.78 -3.24
CA LEU A 225 9.21 -5.20 -3.48
C LEU A 225 8.60 -6.17 -2.45
N HIS A 226 8.20 -5.66 -1.28
CA HIS A 226 7.56 -6.44 -0.22
C HIS A 226 6.04 -6.24 -0.14
N PHE A 227 5.46 -5.33 -0.92
CA PHE A 227 4.07 -4.90 -0.77
C PHE A 227 3.06 -6.06 -0.87
N SER A 228 3.24 -6.96 -1.84
CA SER A 228 2.40 -8.16 -2.01
C SER A 228 2.56 -9.20 -0.89
N ARG A 229 3.66 -9.15 -0.14
CA ARG A 229 3.91 -10.02 1.01
C ARG A 229 3.29 -9.42 2.27
N ILE A 230 3.35 -8.09 2.40
CA ILE A 230 2.70 -7.33 3.47
C ILE A 230 1.20 -7.62 3.51
N SER A 231 0.53 -7.72 2.35
CA SER A 231 -0.90 -8.06 2.29
C SER A 231 -1.23 -9.42 2.92
N ILE A 232 -0.35 -10.41 2.76
CA ILE A 232 -0.55 -11.75 3.34
C ILE A 232 -0.26 -11.78 4.85
N ILE A 233 0.69 -10.96 5.30
CA ILE A 233 1.01 -10.85 6.73
C ILE A 233 -0.12 -10.16 7.47
N LEU A 234 -0.71 -9.10 6.90
CA LEU A 234 -1.90 -8.42 7.43
C LEU A 234 -3.07 -9.39 7.65
N GLU A 235 -3.32 -10.28 6.70
CA GLU A 235 -4.37 -11.30 6.79
C GLU A 235 -4.14 -12.30 7.93
N LYS A 236 -2.88 -12.61 8.26
CA LYS A 236 -2.50 -13.65 9.22
C LYS A 236 -2.15 -13.12 10.60
N SER A 237 -2.01 -11.80 10.76
CA SER A 237 -1.54 -11.23 12.02
C SER A 237 -2.58 -11.42 13.13
N PRO A 238 -2.15 -11.77 14.36
CA PRO A 238 -3.02 -11.82 15.52
C PRO A 238 -3.40 -10.43 16.07
N ASP A 239 -2.75 -9.36 15.60
CA ASP A 239 -3.01 -7.97 15.99
C ASP A 239 -3.03 -7.05 14.73
N PRO A 240 -4.04 -7.20 13.85
CA PRO A 240 -4.12 -6.44 12.60
C PRO A 240 -4.17 -4.93 12.80
N ASP A 241 -4.81 -4.44 13.86
CA ASP A 241 -4.95 -3.01 14.14
C ASP A 241 -3.58 -2.35 14.35
N THR A 242 -2.76 -2.92 15.24
CA THR A 242 -1.42 -2.37 15.52
C THR A 242 -0.53 -2.46 14.28
N LEU A 243 -0.56 -3.60 13.58
CA LEU A 243 0.23 -3.80 12.38
C LEU A 243 -0.18 -2.82 11.27
N SER A 244 -1.48 -2.65 11.04
CA SER A 244 -2.06 -1.73 10.05
C SER A 244 -1.60 -0.31 10.27
N ASN A 245 -1.67 0.18 11.51
CA ASN A 245 -1.22 1.53 11.86
C ASN A 245 0.28 1.74 11.58
N ARG A 246 1.12 0.74 11.87
CA ARG A 246 2.57 0.83 11.62
C ARG A 246 2.90 0.81 10.12
N ILE A 247 2.20 0.00 9.34
CA ILE A 247 2.35 -0.05 7.88
C ILE A 247 1.97 1.30 7.27
N VAL A 248 0.77 1.83 7.60
CA VAL A 248 0.31 3.12 7.08
C VAL A 248 1.23 4.26 7.50
N HIS A 249 1.75 4.23 8.74
CA HIS A 249 2.70 5.22 9.19
C HIS A 249 4.01 5.22 8.40
N VAL A 250 4.44 4.06 7.86
CA VAL A 250 5.59 3.98 6.96
C VAL A 250 5.21 4.42 5.56
N SER A 251 4.19 3.80 4.97
CA SER A 251 3.84 3.98 3.56
C SER A 251 3.43 5.41 3.23
N VAL A 252 2.74 6.13 4.12
CA VAL A 252 2.40 7.54 3.91
C VAL A 252 3.65 8.40 3.72
N GLN A 253 4.75 8.10 4.41
CA GLN A 253 6.01 8.85 4.29
C GLN A 253 6.73 8.56 2.96
N LEU A 254 6.46 7.40 2.36
CA LEU A 254 7.08 6.95 1.12
C LEU A 254 6.28 7.39 -0.12
N PHE A 255 4.94 7.29 -0.07
CA PHE A 255 4.07 7.51 -1.23
C PHE A 255 3.46 8.92 -1.35
N SER A 256 3.59 9.77 -0.33
CA SER A 256 3.08 11.15 -0.43
C SER A 256 3.92 12.07 -1.34
N ASN A 257 5.14 11.69 -1.72
CA ASN A 257 5.91 12.43 -2.73
C ASN A 257 5.52 12.00 -4.14
N GLU A 258 4.83 12.87 -4.90
CA GLU A 258 4.33 12.59 -6.26
C GLU A 258 5.42 12.02 -7.18
N GLY A 259 6.58 12.67 -7.23
CA GLY A 259 7.67 12.27 -8.13
C GLY A 259 8.24 10.89 -7.79
N LEU A 260 8.36 10.55 -6.51
CA LEU A 260 8.83 9.24 -6.07
C LEU A 260 7.76 8.16 -6.29
N ALA A 261 6.50 8.43 -5.94
CA ALA A 261 5.39 7.52 -6.19
C ALA A 261 5.22 7.24 -7.70
N MET A 262 5.38 8.25 -8.55
CA MET A 262 5.35 8.09 -10.00
C MET A 262 6.49 7.18 -10.49
N ARG A 263 7.73 7.35 -9.98
CA ARG A 263 8.85 6.45 -10.31
C ARG A 263 8.56 5.00 -9.91
N MET A 264 7.92 4.78 -8.75
CA MET A 264 7.55 3.42 -8.34
C MET A 264 6.48 2.83 -9.24
N THR A 265 5.50 3.63 -9.66
CA THR A 265 4.48 3.22 -10.64
C THR A 265 5.10 2.83 -11.97
N GLU A 266 6.12 3.56 -12.44
CA GLU A 266 6.78 3.32 -13.72
C GLU A 266 7.77 2.14 -13.70
N GLN A 267 8.56 2.02 -12.62
CA GLN A 267 9.70 1.11 -12.58
C GLN A 267 9.41 -0.21 -11.87
N LEU A 268 8.40 -0.24 -11.00
CA LEU A 268 8.05 -1.40 -10.18
C LEU A 268 6.56 -1.78 -10.29
N ASN A 269 5.84 -1.19 -11.25
CA ASN A 269 4.42 -1.44 -11.51
C ASN A 269 3.53 -1.27 -10.25
N LEU A 270 3.83 -0.26 -9.41
CA LEU A 270 3.19 -0.07 -8.09
C LEU A 270 1.66 -0.24 -8.10
N LEU A 271 0.96 0.38 -9.05
CA LEU A 271 -0.51 0.28 -9.15
C LEU A 271 -0.99 -1.18 -9.33
N HIS A 272 -0.31 -1.96 -10.16
CA HIS A 272 -0.67 -3.36 -10.38
C HIS A 272 -0.41 -4.19 -9.13
N VAL A 273 0.73 -3.94 -8.47
CA VAL A 273 1.09 -4.60 -7.22
C VAL A 273 0.03 -4.33 -6.15
N MET A 274 -0.43 -3.08 -6.01
CA MET A 274 -1.47 -2.69 -5.06
C MET A 274 -2.81 -3.38 -5.36
N VAL A 275 -3.29 -3.30 -6.61
CA VAL A 275 -4.58 -3.87 -7.01
C VAL A 275 -4.59 -5.39 -6.89
N VAL A 276 -3.53 -6.08 -7.32
CA VAL A 276 -3.40 -7.54 -7.19
C VAL A 276 -3.35 -7.96 -5.72
N SER A 277 -2.66 -7.20 -4.87
CA SER A 277 -2.58 -7.50 -3.44
C SER A 277 -3.95 -7.43 -2.75
N LEU A 278 -4.73 -6.39 -3.07
CA LEU A 278 -6.11 -6.25 -2.61
C LEU A 278 -7.01 -7.38 -3.14
N LYS A 279 -6.95 -7.63 -4.44
CA LYS A 279 -7.75 -8.67 -5.11
C LYS A 279 -7.45 -10.06 -4.57
N ASN A 280 -6.18 -10.38 -4.31
CA ASN A 280 -5.78 -11.66 -3.73
C ASN A 280 -6.31 -11.85 -2.30
N MET A 281 -6.32 -10.78 -1.49
CA MET A 281 -6.88 -10.82 -0.14
C MET A 281 -8.39 -11.14 -0.20
N MET A 282 -9.14 -10.48 -1.08
CA MET A 282 -10.59 -10.70 -1.22
C MET A 282 -10.94 -12.06 -1.82
N ASN A 283 -10.17 -12.54 -2.80
CA ASN A 283 -10.39 -13.84 -3.43
C ASN A 283 -10.45 -15.01 -2.44
N LYS A 284 -9.73 -14.93 -1.32
CA LYS A 284 -9.68 -16.00 -0.31
C LYS A 284 -10.92 -16.08 0.58
N ILE A 285 -11.74 -15.04 0.59
CA ILE A 285 -12.93 -14.91 1.44
C ILE A 285 -14.21 -14.80 0.62
N LEU A 286 -14.19 -15.28 -0.62
CA LEU A 286 -15.36 -15.29 -1.48
C LEU A 286 -16.34 -16.40 -1.07
N ILE A 287 -17.62 -16.05 -1.03
CA ILE A 287 -18.76 -16.96 -0.84
C ILE A 287 -19.72 -16.85 -2.03
N PRO A 288 -20.46 -17.91 -2.38
CA PRO A 288 -21.45 -17.83 -3.45
C PRO A 288 -22.50 -16.75 -3.17
N ASP A 289 -22.82 -15.94 -4.18
CA ASP A 289 -23.96 -15.04 -4.10
C ASP A 289 -25.26 -15.85 -4.13
N THR A 290 -26.11 -15.63 -3.13
CA THR A 290 -27.39 -16.32 -2.99
C THR A 290 -28.58 -15.47 -3.43
N SER A 291 -28.32 -14.28 -3.99
CA SER A 291 -29.34 -13.43 -4.57
C SER A 291 -30.00 -14.08 -5.81
N HIS A 292 -31.24 -13.66 -6.08
CA HIS A 292 -32.07 -14.11 -7.20
C HIS A 292 -32.28 -15.63 -7.29
N ASN A 293 -31.60 -16.33 -8.22
CA ASN A 293 -31.73 -17.78 -8.41
C ASN A 293 -30.43 -18.49 -8.02
N PRO A 294 -30.32 -18.99 -6.77
CA PRO A 294 -29.10 -19.61 -6.26
C PRO A 294 -28.61 -20.81 -7.08
N THR A 295 -29.49 -21.47 -7.83
CA THR A 295 -29.12 -22.66 -8.63
C THR A 295 -28.46 -22.31 -9.96
N ARG A 296 -28.62 -21.08 -10.44
CA ARG A 296 -28.08 -20.60 -11.72
C ARG A 296 -27.10 -19.44 -11.57
N ASN A 297 -27.11 -18.78 -10.40
CA ASN A 297 -26.14 -17.76 -10.04
C ASN A 297 -24.76 -18.41 -9.82
N CYS A 298 -23.78 -17.99 -10.61
CA CYS A 298 -22.37 -18.39 -10.46
C CYS A 298 -21.47 -17.24 -9.98
N HIS A 299 -22.07 -16.13 -9.56
CA HIS A 299 -21.36 -14.99 -8.97
C HIS A 299 -20.93 -15.29 -7.54
N TYR A 300 -19.80 -14.69 -7.15
CA TYR A 300 -19.25 -14.81 -5.79
C TYR A 300 -19.01 -13.41 -5.22
N VAL A 301 -19.27 -13.27 -3.93
CA VAL A 301 -19.14 -12.01 -3.20
C VAL A 301 -18.25 -12.18 -1.97
N VAL A 302 -17.70 -11.07 -1.48
CA VAL A 302 -16.89 -11.04 -0.27
C VAL A 302 -17.72 -11.42 0.98
N ASP A 303 -17.21 -12.37 1.76
CA ASP A 303 -17.77 -12.72 3.06
C ASP A 303 -17.41 -11.68 4.13
N CYS A 304 -18.39 -10.82 4.42
CA CYS A 304 -18.29 -9.74 5.38
C CYS A 304 -18.23 -10.23 6.85
N THR A 305 -18.36 -11.53 7.11
CA THR A 305 -18.29 -12.12 8.45
C THR A 305 -16.87 -12.56 8.84
N THR A 306 -15.93 -12.56 7.90
CA THR A 306 -14.51 -12.94 8.11
C THR A 306 -13.74 -11.89 8.92
N SER A 307 -12.64 -12.30 9.56
CA SER A 307 -11.74 -11.38 10.28
C SER A 307 -11.14 -10.33 9.36
N VAL A 308 -10.78 -10.70 8.13
CA VAL A 308 -10.27 -9.78 7.10
C VAL A 308 -11.17 -8.54 6.94
N MET A 309 -12.49 -8.75 6.98
CA MET A 309 -13.48 -7.67 6.84
C MET A 309 -13.78 -6.96 8.16
N LYS A 310 -13.99 -7.71 9.25
CA LYS A 310 -14.35 -7.13 10.57
C LYS A 310 -13.21 -6.33 11.20
N ASP A 311 -11.98 -6.83 11.04
CA ASP A 311 -10.76 -6.26 11.62
C ASP A 311 -10.04 -5.34 10.61
N HIS A 312 -10.70 -4.99 9.50
CA HIS A 312 -10.23 -4.03 8.50
C HIS A 312 -8.81 -4.31 7.96
N CYS A 313 -8.41 -5.58 7.82
CA CYS A 313 -7.06 -5.96 7.39
C CYS A 313 -6.66 -5.41 6.00
N TYR A 314 -7.65 -5.07 5.16
CA TYR A 314 -7.45 -4.47 3.83
C TYR A 314 -7.15 -2.98 3.87
N TRP A 315 -7.48 -2.29 4.97
CA TRP A 315 -7.46 -0.84 5.08
C TRP A 315 -6.08 -0.22 4.76
N PRO A 316 -4.93 -0.77 5.21
CA PRO A 316 -3.63 -0.22 4.86
C PRO A 316 -3.38 -0.15 3.35
N LEU A 317 -3.78 -1.20 2.63
CA LEU A 317 -3.58 -1.32 1.18
C LEU A 317 -4.48 -0.33 0.42
N VAL A 318 -5.73 -0.17 0.87
CA VAL A 318 -6.69 0.79 0.31
C VAL A 318 -6.24 2.23 0.57
N SER A 319 -5.78 2.52 1.80
CA SER A 319 -5.25 3.82 2.20
C SER A 319 -4.05 4.21 1.32
N ASP A 320 -3.13 3.28 1.09
CA ASP A 320 -1.96 3.50 0.23
C ASP A 320 -2.36 3.73 -1.23
N LEU A 321 -3.30 2.95 -1.76
CA LEU A 321 -3.83 3.14 -3.11
C LEU A 321 -4.46 4.54 -3.25
N ASN A 322 -5.29 4.95 -2.29
CA ASN A 322 -5.91 6.28 -2.30
C ASN A 322 -4.87 7.41 -2.21
N ASN A 323 -3.83 7.26 -1.39
CA ASN A 323 -2.73 8.23 -1.29
C ASN A 323 -2.04 8.39 -2.66
N VAL A 324 -1.75 7.27 -3.34
CA VAL A 324 -1.13 7.28 -4.67
C VAL A 324 -2.06 7.86 -5.75
N LEU A 325 -3.35 7.52 -5.73
CA LEU A 325 -4.35 8.04 -6.67
C LEU A 325 -4.69 9.52 -6.45
N SER A 326 -4.34 10.09 -5.30
CA SER A 326 -4.47 11.54 -5.07
C SER A 326 -3.54 12.36 -5.99
N HIS A 327 -2.45 11.75 -6.47
CA HIS A 327 -1.53 12.37 -7.42
C HIS A 327 -2.08 12.27 -8.84
N ARG A 328 -2.32 13.42 -9.49
CA ARG A 328 -2.92 13.48 -10.82
C ARG A 328 -2.18 12.62 -11.86
N PRO A 329 -0.84 12.67 -12.01
CA PRO A 329 -0.16 11.87 -13.04
C PRO A 329 -0.40 10.37 -12.87
N ILE A 330 -0.50 9.90 -11.63
CA ILE A 330 -0.68 8.49 -11.32
C ILE A 330 -2.13 8.06 -11.54
N ALA A 331 -3.11 8.88 -11.17
CA ALA A 331 -4.53 8.61 -11.46
C ALA A 331 -4.82 8.55 -12.97
N LEU A 332 -4.23 9.46 -13.75
CA LEU A 332 -4.36 9.41 -15.21
C LEU A 332 -3.72 8.14 -15.77
N LYS A 333 -2.56 7.72 -15.23
CA LYS A 333 -1.90 6.47 -15.61
C LYS A 333 -2.76 5.25 -15.30
N PHE A 334 -3.37 5.19 -14.12
CA PHE A 334 -4.34 4.15 -13.75
C PHE A 334 -5.47 4.02 -14.77
N MET A 335 -6.11 5.13 -15.13
CA MET A 335 -7.23 5.14 -16.09
C MET A 335 -6.82 4.91 -17.56
N SER A 336 -5.52 4.97 -17.84
CA SER A 336 -4.94 4.78 -19.18
C SER A 336 -4.47 3.36 -19.44
N ASP A 337 -4.61 2.46 -18.48
CA ASP A 337 -4.09 1.10 -18.52
C ASP A 337 -5.27 0.11 -18.48
N ASP A 338 -5.47 -0.63 -19.58
CA ASP A 338 -6.63 -1.52 -19.70
C ASP A 338 -6.54 -2.73 -18.76
N THR A 339 -5.32 -3.24 -18.51
CA THR A 339 -5.09 -4.36 -17.59
C THR A 339 -5.40 -3.94 -16.15
N LEU A 340 -5.00 -2.73 -15.74
CA LEU A 340 -5.39 -2.19 -14.44
C LEU A 340 -6.91 -2.03 -14.30
N LEU A 341 -7.56 -1.47 -15.32
CA LEU A 341 -9.01 -1.31 -15.29
C LEU A 341 -9.75 -2.65 -15.22
N GLU A 342 -9.29 -3.66 -15.96
CA GLU A 342 -9.83 -5.02 -15.91
C GLU A 342 -9.70 -5.64 -14.52
N MET A 343 -8.50 -5.58 -13.93
CA MET A 343 -8.29 -6.07 -12.57
C MET A 343 -9.11 -5.30 -11.55
N TRP A 344 -9.23 -3.97 -11.71
CA TRP A 344 -9.97 -3.11 -10.80
C TRP A 344 -11.46 -3.41 -10.81
N PHE A 345 -12.08 -3.51 -11.98
CA PHE A 345 -13.50 -3.83 -12.06
C PHE A 345 -13.78 -5.28 -11.66
N SER A 346 -12.89 -6.22 -11.97
CA SER A 346 -12.95 -7.60 -11.44
C SER A 346 -12.83 -7.65 -9.91
N PHE A 347 -12.07 -6.74 -9.30
CA PHE A 347 -12.05 -6.58 -7.85
C PHE A 347 -13.37 -5.99 -7.31
N LEU A 348 -13.89 -4.93 -7.94
CA LEU A 348 -15.15 -4.30 -7.54
C LEU A 348 -16.36 -5.23 -7.70
N SER A 349 -16.35 -6.16 -8.66
CA SER A 349 -17.45 -7.12 -8.83
C SER A 349 -17.58 -8.07 -7.64
N MET A 350 -16.51 -8.33 -6.87
CA MET A 350 -16.56 -9.09 -5.62
C MET A 350 -17.38 -8.39 -4.52
N TYR A 351 -17.51 -7.06 -4.60
CA TYR A 351 -18.32 -6.24 -3.69
C TYR A 351 -19.74 -6.01 -4.22
N GLN A 352 -19.98 -6.33 -5.49
CA GLN A 352 -21.27 -6.13 -6.15
C GLN A 352 -22.27 -7.20 -5.68
N GLY A 353 -23.24 -6.77 -4.87
CA GLY A 353 -24.27 -7.61 -4.29
C GLY A 353 -23.90 -8.26 -2.95
N MET A 354 -22.78 -7.88 -2.33
CA MET A 354 -22.34 -8.45 -1.05
C MET A 354 -23.29 -8.10 0.12
N ASN A 355 -23.14 -8.80 1.25
CA ASN A 355 -23.90 -8.57 2.49
C ASN A 355 -25.43 -8.45 2.26
N LEU A 356 -26.03 -9.53 1.74
CA LEU A 356 -27.47 -9.61 1.47
C LEU A 356 -28.25 -9.61 2.79
N ASN A 357 -29.03 -8.55 3.04
CA ASN A 357 -29.81 -8.37 4.25
C ASN A 357 -31.18 -9.02 4.09
N GLN A 358 -31.63 -9.71 5.14
CA GLN A 358 -32.96 -10.31 5.18
C GLN A 358 -33.93 -9.43 5.99
N LYS A 359 -35.10 -9.17 5.43
CA LYS A 359 -36.19 -8.45 6.10
C LYS A 359 -36.67 -9.28 7.29
N LEU A 360 -36.56 -8.69 8.48
CA LEU A 360 -37.12 -9.27 9.70
C LEU A 360 -38.51 -8.66 9.97
N VAL A 361 -39.52 -9.52 10.13
CA VAL A 361 -40.93 -9.12 10.38
C VAL A 361 -41.31 -9.33 11.86
N GLY A 362 -40.31 -9.36 12.75
CA GLY A 362 -40.44 -9.68 14.17
C GLY A 362 -40.22 -8.47 15.12
N PRO A 363 -39.72 -8.69 16.35
CA PRO A 363 -39.39 -7.61 17.27
C PRO A 363 -38.29 -6.70 16.72
N HIS A 364 -38.19 -5.48 17.27
CA HIS A 364 -37.18 -4.50 16.87
C HIS A 364 -35.75 -5.07 16.98
N VAL A 365 -34.93 -4.84 15.96
CA VAL A 365 -33.50 -5.16 15.97
C VAL A 365 -32.79 -4.07 16.77
N GLU A 366 -32.30 -4.41 17.96
CA GLU A 366 -31.61 -3.44 18.83
C GLU A 366 -30.21 -3.08 18.33
N PHE A 367 -29.51 -4.04 17.69
CA PHE A 367 -28.15 -3.86 17.19
C PHE A 367 -27.98 -4.51 15.82
N GLU A 368 -27.36 -3.78 14.90
CA GLU A 368 -26.99 -4.33 13.60
C GLU A 368 -25.83 -5.34 13.74
N PRO A 369 -25.78 -6.39 12.91
CA PRO A 369 -24.65 -7.31 12.89
C PRO A 369 -23.33 -6.61 12.57
N ASN A 370 -22.22 -7.08 13.14
CA ASN A 370 -20.89 -6.54 12.81
C ASN A 370 -20.56 -6.62 11.31
N SER A 371 -21.13 -7.60 10.59
CA SER A 371 -20.98 -7.73 9.14
C SER A 371 -21.60 -6.55 8.37
N TYR A 372 -22.63 -5.91 8.91
CA TYR A 372 -23.24 -4.71 8.33
C TYR A 372 -22.24 -3.54 8.31
N TYR A 373 -21.62 -3.25 9.46
CA TYR A 373 -20.60 -2.21 9.55
C TYR A 373 -19.39 -2.54 8.67
N ALA A 374 -18.90 -3.79 8.73
CA ALA A 374 -17.78 -4.23 7.92
C ALA A 374 -18.04 -4.07 6.41
N ALA A 375 -19.23 -4.46 5.93
CA ALA A 375 -19.61 -4.33 4.53
C ALA A 375 -19.71 -2.85 4.10
N PHE A 376 -20.33 -2.00 4.93
CA PHE A 376 -20.45 -0.57 4.66
C PHE A 376 -19.09 0.12 4.58
N SER A 377 -18.24 -0.08 5.59
CA SER A 377 -16.89 0.48 5.63
C SER A 377 -16.06 0.00 4.46
N ALA A 378 -16.12 -1.29 4.14
CA ALA A 378 -15.32 -1.85 3.06
C ALA A 378 -15.72 -1.30 1.69
N GLU A 379 -17.01 -1.14 1.39
CA GLU A 379 -17.42 -0.51 0.13
C GLU A 379 -17.06 0.98 0.08
N LEU A 380 -17.25 1.70 1.19
CA LEU A 380 -16.91 3.11 1.27
C LEU A 380 -15.41 3.32 1.01
N GLU A 381 -14.57 2.54 1.67
CA GLU A 381 -13.12 2.70 1.65
C GLU A 381 -12.50 2.09 0.38
N ALA A 382 -12.82 0.84 0.07
CA ALA A 382 -12.17 0.08 -1.01
C ALA A 382 -12.77 0.37 -2.39
N SER A 383 -13.96 0.96 -2.47
CA SER A 383 -14.63 1.27 -3.74
C SER A 383 -14.89 2.76 -3.90
N ALA A 384 -15.64 3.41 -2.99
CA ALA A 384 -16.10 4.77 -3.19
C ALA A 384 -14.97 5.81 -3.09
N TYR A 385 -14.04 5.70 -2.13
CA TYR A 385 -12.91 6.63 -2.04
C TYR A 385 -12.00 6.58 -3.28
N PRO A 386 -11.56 5.41 -3.81
CA PRO A 386 -10.82 5.35 -5.07
C PRO A 386 -11.60 5.93 -6.24
N MET A 387 -12.93 5.73 -6.30
CA MET A 387 -13.80 6.30 -7.33
C MET A 387 -13.68 7.82 -7.35
N TRP A 388 -13.83 8.45 -6.19
CA TRP A 388 -13.72 9.91 -6.04
C TRP A 388 -12.29 10.39 -6.29
N ALA A 389 -11.28 9.67 -5.82
CA ALA A 389 -9.88 9.98 -6.07
C ALA A 389 -9.58 10.03 -7.58
N LEU A 390 -10.17 9.12 -8.37
CA LEU A 390 -10.02 9.12 -9.83
C LEU A 390 -10.84 10.23 -10.51
N VAL A 391 -12.13 10.36 -10.17
CA VAL A 391 -13.06 11.29 -10.83
C VAL A 391 -12.67 12.75 -10.65
N THR A 392 -12.12 13.12 -9.49
CA THR A 392 -11.70 14.50 -9.19
C THR A 392 -10.63 15.04 -10.16
N HIS A 393 -9.88 14.17 -10.84
CA HIS A 393 -8.91 14.57 -11.85
C HIS A 393 -9.51 14.82 -13.24
N LEU A 394 -10.77 14.44 -13.49
CA LEU A 394 -11.40 14.46 -14.80
C LEU A 394 -12.19 15.75 -15.08
N THR A 395 -11.51 16.89 -15.04
CA THR A 395 -12.14 18.22 -14.96
C THR A 395 -12.65 18.81 -16.28
N ASP A 396 -12.17 18.32 -17.41
CA ASP A 396 -12.43 18.94 -18.72
C ASP A 396 -12.34 17.94 -19.89
N HIS A 397 -12.57 18.44 -21.10
CA HIS A 397 -12.60 17.66 -22.34
C HIS A 397 -11.27 16.95 -22.66
N THR A 398 -10.13 17.42 -22.17
CA THR A 398 -8.81 16.81 -22.48
C THR A 398 -8.69 15.39 -21.92
N THR A 399 -9.37 15.11 -20.81
CA THR A 399 -9.40 13.80 -20.15
C THR A 399 -10.62 12.96 -20.53
N ALA A 400 -11.46 13.40 -21.48
CA ALA A 400 -12.68 12.69 -21.86
C ALA A 400 -12.42 11.26 -22.36
N HIS A 401 -11.28 11.05 -23.01
CA HIS A 401 -10.87 9.73 -23.49
C HIS A 401 -10.64 8.72 -22.34
N LEU A 402 -10.13 9.17 -21.19
CA LEU A 402 -9.94 8.32 -20.00
C LEU A 402 -11.28 7.93 -19.39
N THR A 403 -12.20 8.88 -19.28
CA THR A 403 -13.57 8.63 -18.81
C THR A 403 -14.26 7.55 -19.65
N ARG A 404 -14.11 7.61 -20.98
CA ARG A 404 -14.62 6.56 -21.89
C ARG A 404 -14.01 5.19 -21.60
N ARG A 405 -12.70 5.11 -21.35
CA ARG A 405 -12.03 3.84 -21.03
C ARG A 405 -12.55 3.24 -19.73
N VAL A 406 -12.67 4.05 -18.67
CA VAL A 406 -13.23 3.61 -17.39
C VAL A 406 -14.66 3.11 -17.55
N LEU A 407 -15.50 3.88 -18.26
CA LEU A 407 -16.90 3.51 -18.51
C LEU A 407 -17.02 2.22 -19.32
N ASN A 408 -16.21 2.06 -20.37
CA ASN A 408 -16.20 0.84 -21.18
C ASN A 408 -15.80 -0.39 -20.36
N ALA A 409 -14.75 -0.28 -19.53
CA ALA A 409 -14.33 -1.35 -18.65
C ALA A 409 -15.40 -1.68 -17.59
N CYS A 410 -16.04 -0.66 -17.01
CA CYS A 410 -17.13 -0.82 -16.04
C CYS A 410 -18.34 -1.52 -16.66
N ILE A 411 -18.77 -1.11 -17.86
CA ILE A 411 -19.92 -1.70 -18.56
C ILE A 411 -19.63 -3.16 -18.94
N ARG A 412 -18.41 -3.45 -19.38
CA ARG A 412 -17.99 -4.82 -19.70
C ARG A 412 -18.05 -5.72 -18.48
N GLU A 413 -17.50 -5.31 -17.35
CA GLU A 413 -17.55 -6.10 -16.11
C GLU A 413 -19.00 -6.26 -15.62
N TRP A 414 -19.79 -5.18 -15.64
CA TRP A 414 -21.20 -5.22 -15.29
C TRP A 414 -21.98 -6.21 -16.17
N TYR A 415 -21.64 -6.32 -17.46
CA TYR A 415 -22.25 -7.28 -18.36
C TYR A 415 -21.92 -8.72 -17.98
N GLU A 416 -20.65 -9.02 -17.69
CA GLU A 416 -20.25 -10.35 -17.23
C GLU A 416 -20.92 -10.71 -15.90
N TRP A 417 -21.01 -9.76 -14.97
CA TRP A 417 -21.71 -9.93 -13.70
C TRP A 417 -23.22 -10.22 -13.88
N ILE A 418 -23.93 -9.47 -14.74
CA ILE A 418 -25.34 -9.74 -15.04
C ILE A 418 -25.56 -11.14 -15.61
N LYS A 419 -24.67 -11.60 -16.49
CA LYS A 419 -24.73 -12.97 -17.02
C LYS A 419 -24.51 -14.00 -15.91
N ALA A 420 -23.54 -13.77 -15.03
CA ALA A 420 -23.21 -14.68 -13.94
C ALA A 420 -24.39 -14.87 -12.98
N MET A 421 -25.20 -13.83 -12.76
CA MET A 421 -26.39 -13.89 -11.92
C MET A 421 -27.62 -14.53 -12.60
N ASP A 422 -27.59 -14.76 -13.92
CA ASP A 422 -28.76 -15.12 -14.73
C ASP A 422 -29.94 -14.13 -14.54
N PHE A 423 -29.65 -12.84 -14.37
CA PHE A 423 -30.67 -11.83 -14.13
C PHE A 423 -31.40 -11.46 -15.43
N LYS A 424 -32.73 -11.65 -15.46
CA LYS A 424 -33.59 -11.43 -16.64
C LYS A 424 -34.57 -10.26 -16.49
N GLY A 425 -34.36 -9.38 -15.51
CA GLY A 425 -35.24 -8.22 -15.27
C GLY A 425 -36.55 -8.55 -14.55
N LEU A 426 -36.78 -9.82 -14.20
CA LEU A 426 -37.90 -10.29 -13.38
C LEU A 426 -37.36 -10.68 -12.00
N ILE A 427 -37.84 -10.03 -10.94
CA ILE A 427 -37.64 -10.49 -9.56
C ILE A 427 -39.00 -10.99 -9.09
N PRO A 428 -39.07 -12.13 -8.37
CA PRO A 428 -40.30 -12.52 -7.70
C PRO A 428 -40.81 -11.35 -6.84
N GLU A 429 -42.11 -11.05 -6.86
CA GLU A 429 -42.73 -9.93 -6.13
C GLU A 429 -42.51 -9.97 -4.60
N ASP A 430 -41.92 -11.05 -4.07
CA ASP A 430 -41.78 -11.36 -2.64
C ASP A 430 -40.31 -11.50 -2.16
N SER A 431 -39.30 -10.92 -2.83
CA SER A 431 -37.93 -10.96 -2.29
C SER A 431 -37.84 -10.24 -0.95
N GLN A 432 -37.63 -10.99 0.14
CA GLN A 432 -37.34 -10.44 1.47
C GLN A 432 -35.85 -10.12 1.66
N GLN A 433 -35.07 -10.17 0.58
CA GLN A 433 -33.63 -9.98 0.60
C GLN A 433 -33.24 -8.72 -0.18
N ILE A 434 -32.42 -7.87 0.44
CA ILE A 434 -31.94 -6.61 -0.16
C ILE A 434 -30.44 -6.41 0.12
N THR A 435 -29.73 -5.90 -0.88
CA THR A 435 -28.39 -5.37 -0.71
C THR A 435 -28.31 -3.99 -1.35
N PHE A 436 -27.64 -3.07 -0.66
CA PHE A 436 -27.34 -1.73 -1.18
C PHE A 436 -25.89 -1.62 -1.67
N HIS A 437 -25.18 -2.73 -1.78
CA HIS A 437 -23.78 -2.76 -2.21
C HIS A 437 -23.66 -2.91 -3.74
N LEU A 438 -23.54 -1.76 -4.42
CA LEU A 438 -23.63 -1.61 -5.87
C LEU A 438 -22.45 -0.81 -6.46
N PRO A 439 -21.19 -1.18 -6.17
CA PRO A 439 -20.01 -0.46 -6.62
C PRO A 439 -19.98 -0.25 -8.14
N LEU A 440 -20.32 -1.26 -8.96
CA LEU A 440 -20.29 -1.11 -10.42
C LEU A 440 -21.29 -0.05 -10.91
N HIS A 441 -22.49 -0.01 -10.31
CA HIS A 441 -23.50 0.99 -10.67
C HIS A 441 -23.08 2.39 -10.18
N ARG A 442 -22.46 2.50 -9.00
CA ARG A 442 -21.93 3.75 -8.47
C ARG A 442 -20.82 4.33 -9.34
N TYR A 443 -19.89 3.48 -9.80
CA TYR A 443 -18.85 3.87 -10.76
C TYR A 443 -19.46 4.35 -12.06
N LEU A 444 -20.38 3.57 -12.65
CA LEU A 444 -21.03 3.94 -13.89
C LEU A 444 -21.75 5.28 -13.77
N ALA A 445 -22.57 5.46 -12.74
CA ALA A 445 -23.34 6.70 -12.52
C ALA A 445 -22.42 7.92 -12.33
N THR A 446 -21.36 7.77 -11.54
CA THR A 446 -20.44 8.87 -11.21
C THR A 446 -19.62 9.29 -12.43
N PHE A 447 -18.99 8.35 -13.12
CA PHE A 447 -18.18 8.65 -14.31
C PHE A 447 -19.05 9.11 -15.49
N LEU A 448 -20.28 8.60 -15.63
CA LEU A 448 -21.21 9.07 -16.66
C LEU A 448 -21.63 10.52 -16.40
N CYS A 449 -22.03 10.83 -15.16
CA CYS A 449 -22.37 12.18 -14.75
C CYS A 449 -21.21 13.14 -15.01
N GLN A 450 -19.99 12.76 -14.61
CA GLN A 450 -18.78 13.56 -14.85
C GLN A 450 -18.53 13.78 -16.36
N GLY A 451 -18.59 12.72 -17.15
CA GLY A 451 -18.38 12.75 -18.60
C GLY A 451 -19.33 13.69 -19.32
N VAL A 452 -20.63 13.59 -19.00
CA VAL A 452 -21.67 14.42 -19.61
C VAL A 452 -21.58 15.87 -19.12
N ALA A 453 -21.53 16.08 -17.80
CA ALA A 453 -21.65 17.41 -17.22
C ALA A 453 -20.39 18.27 -17.36
N ARG A 454 -19.19 17.66 -17.41
CA ARG A 454 -17.90 18.39 -17.38
C ARG A 454 -17.05 18.21 -18.63
N GLN A 455 -17.23 17.14 -19.39
CA GLN A 455 -16.32 16.76 -20.47
C GLN A 455 -16.96 16.72 -21.86
N GLY A 456 -18.27 16.99 -21.94
CA GLY A 456 -19.00 17.05 -23.21
C GLY A 456 -19.21 15.70 -23.88
N ILE A 457 -19.14 14.60 -23.13
CA ILE A 457 -19.43 13.27 -23.68
C ILE A 457 -20.94 13.13 -23.87
N ARG A 458 -21.35 12.70 -25.07
CA ARG A 458 -22.76 12.41 -25.36
C ARG A 458 -23.14 11.07 -24.75
N ILE A 459 -24.30 11.02 -24.10
CA ILE A 459 -24.75 9.83 -23.36
C ILE A 459 -24.94 8.61 -24.27
N GLU A 460 -25.35 8.85 -25.52
CA GLU A 460 -25.58 7.83 -26.55
C GLU A 460 -24.28 7.15 -27.02
N GLU A 461 -23.13 7.76 -26.75
CA GLU A 461 -21.83 7.19 -27.12
C GLU A 461 -21.29 6.19 -26.09
N ILE A 462 -21.87 6.16 -24.89
CA ILE A 462 -21.41 5.33 -23.76
C ILE A 462 -22.42 4.21 -23.47
N LEU A 463 -23.71 4.53 -23.44
CA LEU A 463 -24.71 3.57 -23.01
C LEU A 463 -24.80 2.37 -23.96
N PRO A 464 -25.16 1.16 -23.45
CA PRO A 464 -25.38 0.01 -24.30
C PRO A 464 -26.42 0.31 -25.39
N ALA A 465 -26.09 0.04 -26.64
CA ALA A 465 -27.01 0.23 -27.78
C ALA A 465 -28.17 -0.78 -27.79
N ASN A 466 -28.09 -1.84 -27.00
CA ASN A 466 -29.12 -2.86 -26.88
C ASN A 466 -30.16 -2.46 -25.81
N ASP A 467 -31.39 -2.20 -26.23
CA ASP A 467 -32.52 -1.80 -25.36
C ASP A 467 -32.75 -2.77 -24.19
N PHE A 468 -32.53 -4.07 -24.40
CA PHE A 468 -32.65 -5.06 -23.32
C PHE A 468 -31.58 -4.86 -22.26
N MET A 469 -30.32 -4.65 -22.67
CA MET A 469 -29.22 -4.41 -21.75
C MET A 469 -29.39 -3.09 -20.98
N LEU A 470 -29.82 -2.04 -21.68
CA LEU A 470 -30.14 -0.76 -21.06
C LEU A 470 -31.28 -0.90 -20.04
N THR A 471 -32.29 -1.70 -20.37
CA THR A 471 -33.39 -2.01 -19.44
C THR A 471 -32.87 -2.69 -18.18
N LEU A 472 -32.02 -3.73 -18.30
CA LEU A 472 -31.44 -4.42 -17.15
C LEU A 472 -30.61 -3.47 -16.26
N LEU A 473 -29.83 -2.58 -16.88
CA LEU A 473 -28.99 -1.61 -16.19
C LEU A 473 -29.80 -0.63 -15.33
N ILE A 474 -30.93 -0.17 -15.85
CA ILE A 474 -31.82 0.76 -15.14
C ILE A 474 -32.65 0.04 -14.09
N VAL A 475 -33.13 -1.17 -14.40
CA VAL A 475 -34.07 -1.90 -13.56
C VAL A 475 -33.40 -2.53 -12.36
N HIS A 476 -32.17 -3.03 -12.48
CA HIS A 476 -31.52 -3.75 -11.39
C HIS A 476 -31.43 -2.94 -10.06
N PRO A 477 -30.92 -1.69 -10.05
CA PRO A 477 -30.86 -0.89 -8.82
C PRO A 477 -32.23 -0.58 -8.19
N LEU A 478 -33.30 -0.57 -9.00
CA LEU A 478 -34.66 -0.24 -8.55
C LEU A 478 -35.40 -1.43 -7.95
N LYS A 479 -34.86 -2.64 -8.11
CA LYS A 479 -35.52 -3.88 -7.71
C LYS A 479 -34.79 -4.61 -6.56
N LEU A 480 -33.74 -4.02 -6.00
CA LEU A 480 -33.04 -4.57 -4.83
C LEU A 480 -33.82 -4.35 -3.53
#